data_AF-A0A0V0XHV0-F1
#
_entry.id   AF-A0A0V0XHV0-F1
#
_cell.length_a   1.000
_cell.length_b   1.000
_cell.length_c   1.000
_cell.angle_alpha   90.00
_cell.angle_beta   90.00
_cell.angle_gamma   90.00
#
_symmetry.space_group_name_H-M   'P 1'
#
loop_
_entity.id
_entity.type
_entity.pdbx_description
1 polymer ?
#
loop_
_entity_poly.entity_id
_entity_poly.type
_entity_poly.pdbx_seq_one_letter_code
_entity_poly.pdbx_strand_id
1 'polypeptide(L)'
;MEWHEPSMSSYVVALFALKTLCIYAYYSTDFEVHRNWLAVTHSLPFKRWYYENTSQWTLDYPPGFAWFEYFLSQFAKQIDPKMVEISAKPYTSLATVHFQRFTVIITDFVYVMACFIWYKMHNNRLLSKSLFLLLVLNVGLFYVDSIHFQYNGFLFGILLLSFLCIYKNYMVLGFALYIILLHMKHLFLYLAPAYAAYFLVFFIYPFDDVNSSLKIAFHRTLKLFAVVLGISSISLGPFVYAGQMKQLISRLFPFGRGLTHAYWAPNFWALYNFCDFILYHLLRKLNFLSFDKKITYTSGLVQEVIHVLLPQISPLISFLAVILNMLPFCISLLHGRNFNTFLKLIVGCAFSSFLFGWHVHEKAVLTVIIPLTILAVRDGRYAKIFFLFSVFGHYSLFPLLFRPFETVLKYCTFLLYTIFTYLTMIHVHESSSHLPFMSLFETCYLMGICIVECFLYVAPVFPKLSNLSYLPLMVQSLRVNGVINIEERQLFLIDSSECSFNVSEISLLALSLALLSIHFRTKCQRREKRGAACKHLYGFQDRPSSAGELERNRRKRSRRPHPAGRYTYINKLEKKKSQS
;
A
#
# COMPACT_ATOMS: atom_id res chain seq x y z
N MET A 1 5.08 27.86 -40.65
CA MET A 1 4.14 27.35 -39.64
C MET A 1 4.62 27.86 -38.30
N GLU A 2 3.98 28.89 -37.75
CA GLU A 2 4.18 29.25 -36.35
C GLU A 2 3.58 28.13 -35.51
N TRP A 3 4.43 27.39 -34.79
CA TRP A 3 3.96 26.41 -33.82
C TRP A 3 3.39 27.16 -32.62
N HIS A 4 2.09 27.41 -32.62
CA HIS A 4 1.41 27.92 -31.43
C HIS A 4 1.48 26.87 -30.32
N GLU A 5 2.00 27.26 -29.16
CA GLU A 5 1.99 26.38 -27.98
C GLU A 5 0.53 25.99 -27.63
N PRO A 6 0.25 24.68 -27.41
CA PRO A 6 -1.07 24.26 -27.00
C PRO A 6 -1.50 24.90 -25.67
N SER A 7 -2.77 25.26 -25.57
CA SER A 7 -3.34 25.75 -24.31
C SER A 7 -3.36 24.63 -23.26
N MET A 8 -3.38 25.00 -21.97
CA MET A 8 -3.54 24.00 -20.89
C MET A 8 -4.83 23.18 -21.04
N SER A 9 -5.91 23.80 -21.54
CA SER A 9 -7.15 23.09 -21.85
C SER A 9 -6.97 22.02 -22.94
N SER A 10 -6.09 22.25 -23.92
CA SER A 10 -5.81 21.26 -24.97
C SER A 10 -5.21 19.97 -24.40
N TYR A 11 -4.28 20.09 -23.43
CA TYR A 11 -3.73 18.92 -22.73
C TYR A 11 -4.79 18.17 -21.93
N VAL A 12 -5.70 18.88 -21.27
CA VAL A 12 -6.80 18.29 -20.52
C VAL A 12 -7.75 17.52 -21.45
N VAL A 13 -8.14 18.12 -22.58
CA VAL A 13 -8.98 17.47 -23.58
C VAL A 13 -8.30 16.22 -24.14
N ALA A 14 -7.01 16.31 -24.48
CA ALA A 14 -6.25 15.16 -24.98
C ALA A 14 -6.15 14.03 -23.95
N LEU A 15 -5.94 14.34 -22.66
CA LEU A 15 -5.92 13.35 -21.59
C LEU A 15 -7.27 12.63 -21.49
N PHE A 16 -8.38 13.38 -21.44
CA PHE A 16 -9.70 12.77 -21.32
C PHE A 16 -10.07 11.96 -22.57
N ALA A 17 -9.71 12.42 -23.77
CA ALA A 17 -9.86 11.65 -24.99
C ALA A 17 -9.08 10.32 -24.91
N LEU A 18 -7.83 10.34 -24.45
CA LEU A 18 -7.03 9.13 -24.24
C LEU A 18 -7.69 8.18 -23.22
N LYS A 19 -8.22 8.71 -22.11
CA LYS A 19 -8.93 7.91 -21.11
C LYS A 19 -10.21 7.29 -21.67
N THR A 20 -10.97 8.02 -22.49
CA THR A 20 -12.16 7.51 -23.18
C THR A 20 -11.80 6.40 -24.18
N LEU A 21 -10.68 6.51 -24.91
CA LEU A 21 -10.18 5.43 -25.77
C LEU A 21 -9.84 4.15 -24.99
N CYS A 22 -9.55 4.26 -23.69
CA CYS A 22 -9.24 3.14 -22.81
C CYS A 22 -10.47 2.49 -22.15
N ILE A 23 -11.71 2.88 -22.51
CA ILE A 23 -12.93 2.29 -21.93
C ILE A 23 -12.93 0.75 -22.06
N TYR A 24 -12.53 0.24 -23.22
CA TYR A 24 -12.47 -1.21 -23.50
C TYR A 24 -11.10 -1.86 -23.25
N ALA A 25 -10.14 -1.11 -22.70
CA ALA A 25 -8.88 -1.69 -22.26
C ALA A 25 -9.12 -2.72 -21.14
N TYR A 26 -8.14 -3.58 -20.91
CA TYR A 26 -8.07 -4.47 -19.75
C TYR A 26 -8.47 -3.77 -18.45
N TYR A 27 -9.19 -4.49 -17.58
CA TYR A 27 -9.41 -4.12 -16.18
C TYR A 27 -9.12 -5.32 -15.27
N SER A 28 -8.71 -5.05 -14.04
CA SER A 28 -8.39 -6.07 -13.04
C SER A 28 -9.62 -6.59 -12.30
N THR A 29 -9.39 -7.48 -11.33
CA THR A 29 -10.43 -7.89 -10.37
C THR A 29 -11.01 -6.72 -9.57
N ASP A 30 -10.31 -5.58 -9.47
CA ASP A 30 -10.80 -4.39 -8.78
C ASP A 30 -12.08 -3.83 -9.44
N PHE A 31 -12.29 -4.06 -10.74
CA PHE A 31 -13.54 -3.72 -11.43
C PHE A 31 -14.75 -4.39 -10.77
N GLU A 32 -14.63 -5.69 -10.55
CA GLU A 32 -15.67 -6.48 -9.91
C GLU A 32 -15.77 -6.18 -8.40
N VAL A 33 -14.66 -5.83 -7.74
CA VAL A 33 -14.68 -5.35 -6.35
C VAL A 33 -15.60 -4.14 -6.22
N HIS A 34 -15.38 -3.11 -7.05
CA HIS A 34 -16.21 -1.92 -7.05
C HIS A 34 -17.65 -2.22 -7.50
N ARG A 35 -17.85 -3.13 -8.46
CA ARG A 35 -19.21 -3.59 -8.85
C ARG A 35 -19.94 -4.18 -7.65
N ASN A 36 -19.30 -5.05 -6.90
CA ASN A 36 -19.88 -5.64 -5.71
C ASN A 36 -20.12 -4.59 -4.60
N TRP A 37 -19.26 -3.59 -4.45
CA TRP A 37 -19.49 -2.49 -3.48
C TRP A 37 -20.71 -1.65 -3.83
N LEU A 38 -20.95 -1.36 -5.12
CA LEU A 38 -22.20 -0.74 -5.58
C LEU A 38 -23.41 -1.59 -5.19
N ALA A 39 -23.35 -2.91 -5.40
CA ALA A 39 -24.42 -3.84 -5.04
C ALA A 39 -24.69 -3.90 -3.54
N VAL A 40 -23.63 -4.02 -2.73
CA VAL A 40 -23.73 -4.07 -1.26
C VAL A 40 -24.34 -2.78 -0.71
N THR A 41 -23.86 -1.63 -1.18
CA THR A 41 -24.29 -0.34 -0.66
C THR A 41 -25.72 0.01 -1.08
N HIS A 42 -26.11 -0.36 -2.31
CA HIS A 42 -27.46 -0.15 -2.81
C HIS A 42 -28.50 -1.08 -2.14
N SER A 43 -28.20 -2.37 -2.11
CA SER A 43 -29.23 -3.40 -1.86
C SER A 43 -29.40 -3.76 -0.38
N LEU A 44 -28.50 -3.29 0.49
CA LEU A 44 -28.57 -3.53 1.92
C LEU A 44 -28.61 -2.24 2.73
N PRO A 45 -29.26 -2.25 3.92
CA PRO A 45 -29.09 -1.16 4.87
C PRO A 45 -27.64 -1.10 5.36
N PHE A 46 -27.13 0.11 5.67
CA PHE A 46 -25.75 0.33 6.12
C PHE A 46 -25.33 -0.56 7.30
N LYS A 47 -26.28 -0.95 8.15
CA LYS A 47 -26.12 -1.93 9.25
C LYS A 47 -25.71 -3.34 8.80
N ARG A 48 -25.56 -3.61 7.50
CA ARG A 48 -25.10 -4.89 6.96
C ARG A 48 -23.92 -4.78 6.00
N TRP A 49 -23.52 -3.58 5.59
CA TRP A 49 -22.50 -3.39 4.55
C TRP A 49 -21.17 -4.12 4.84
N TYR A 50 -20.64 -4.01 6.06
CA TYR A 50 -19.36 -4.63 6.42
C TYR A 50 -19.46 -6.10 6.88
N TYR A 51 -20.69 -6.61 7.08
CA TYR A 51 -20.93 -8.02 7.38
C TYR A 51 -21.11 -8.86 6.12
N GLU A 52 -21.54 -8.23 5.04
CA GLU A 52 -21.86 -8.96 3.83
C GLU A 52 -20.65 -9.66 3.21
N ASN A 53 -20.81 -10.93 2.86
CA ASN A 53 -19.75 -11.84 2.45
C ASN A 53 -20.16 -12.91 1.43
N THR A 54 -21.31 -12.77 0.75
CA THR A 54 -21.71 -13.68 -0.34
C THR A 54 -20.65 -13.73 -1.44
N SER A 55 -20.07 -12.56 -1.74
CA SER A 55 -18.91 -12.44 -2.61
C SER A 55 -17.61 -12.41 -1.81
N GLN A 56 -16.52 -12.93 -2.40
CA GLN A 56 -15.17 -12.79 -1.86
C GLN A 56 -14.68 -11.33 -1.84
N TRP A 57 -15.25 -10.46 -2.69
CA TRP A 57 -14.86 -9.06 -2.82
C TRP A 57 -15.63 -8.17 -1.84
N THR A 58 -15.32 -8.31 -0.55
CA THR A 58 -16.03 -7.59 0.51
C THR A 58 -15.68 -6.11 0.56
N LEU A 59 -16.52 -5.33 1.25
CA LEU A 59 -16.28 -3.91 1.46
C LEU A 59 -15.11 -3.70 2.42
N ASP A 60 -13.97 -3.27 1.87
CA ASP A 60 -12.68 -3.20 2.58
C ASP A 60 -12.16 -1.74 2.72
N TYR A 61 -12.93 -0.74 2.27
CA TYR A 61 -12.58 0.68 2.40
C TYR A 61 -13.34 1.36 3.55
N PRO A 62 -12.85 2.50 4.09
CA PRO A 62 -13.51 3.17 5.20
C PRO A 62 -14.86 3.78 4.77
N PRO A 63 -15.75 4.11 5.72
CA PRO A 63 -17.13 4.48 5.40
C PRO A 63 -17.32 5.68 4.50
N GLY A 64 -16.42 6.65 4.51
CA GLY A 64 -16.49 7.78 3.58
C GLY A 64 -16.54 7.32 2.13
N PHE A 65 -15.77 6.27 1.79
CA PHE A 65 -15.82 5.67 0.46
C PHE A 65 -17.03 4.77 0.24
N ALA A 66 -17.50 4.09 1.29
CA ALA A 66 -18.74 3.31 1.21
C ALA A 66 -19.95 4.22 0.90
N TRP A 67 -19.99 5.43 1.47
CA TRP A 67 -20.99 6.43 1.13
C TRP A 67 -20.85 6.96 -0.29
N PHE A 68 -19.62 7.08 -0.80
CA PHE A 68 -19.37 7.41 -2.20
C PHE A 68 -19.88 6.31 -3.14
N GLU A 69 -19.62 5.02 -2.85
CA GLU A 69 -20.19 3.89 -3.60
C GLU A 69 -21.71 3.86 -3.49
N TYR A 70 -22.28 4.15 -2.32
CA TYR A 70 -23.72 4.28 -2.14
C TYR A 70 -24.32 5.36 -3.07
N PHE A 71 -23.68 6.52 -3.16
CA PHE A 71 -24.09 7.59 -4.06
C PHE A 71 -24.03 7.14 -5.53
N LEU A 72 -22.92 6.55 -5.97
CA LEU A 72 -22.81 6.04 -7.35
C LEU A 72 -23.85 4.97 -7.65
N SER A 73 -24.17 4.10 -6.68
CA SER A 73 -25.08 2.99 -6.88
C SER A 73 -26.52 3.42 -7.19
N GLN A 74 -26.92 4.64 -6.80
CA GLN A 74 -28.22 5.23 -7.16
C GLN A 74 -28.37 5.38 -8.68
N PHE A 75 -27.29 5.73 -9.37
CA PHE A 75 -27.25 5.83 -10.82
C PHE A 75 -26.99 4.47 -11.48
N ALA A 76 -26.17 3.62 -10.84
CA ALA A 76 -25.86 2.29 -11.34
C ALA A 76 -27.13 1.46 -11.59
N LYS A 77 -28.08 1.48 -10.64
CA LYS A 77 -29.35 0.77 -10.76
C LYS A 77 -30.17 1.21 -11.99
N GLN A 78 -30.11 2.49 -12.35
CA GLN A 78 -30.87 3.03 -13.48
C GLN A 78 -30.26 2.59 -14.83
N ILE A 79 -28.95 2.39 -14.87
CA ILE A 79 -28.21 2.05 -16.10
C ILE A 79 -28.17 0.53 -16.33
N ASP A 80 -27.90 -0.24 -15.28
CA ASP A 80 -27.98 -1.70 -15.31
C ASP A 80 -28.47 -2.21 -13.94
N PRO A 81 -29.76 -2.58 -13.82
CA PRO A 81 -30.32 -3.09 -12.58
C PRO A 81 -29.57 -4.29 -11.99
N LYS A 82 -28.96 -5.14 -12.81
CA LYS A 82 -28.20 -6.31 -12.34
C LYS A 82 -26.84 -5.94 -11.75
N MET A 83 -26.33 -4.75 -12.04
CA MET A 83 -25.07 -4.26 -11.47
C MET A 83 -25.13 -4.14 -9.95
N VAL A 84 -26.31 -3.83 -9.41
CA VAL A 84 -26.54 -3.68 -7.97
C VAL A 84 -27.07 -4.95 -7.29
N GLU A 85 -27.13 -6.08 -8.01
CA GLU A 85 -27.49 -7.38 -7.44
C GLU A 85 -26.28 -8.03 -6.76
N ILE A 86 -26.45 -8.44 -5.50
CA ILE A 86 -25.43 -9.16 -4.75
C ILE A 86 -25.33 -10.57 -5.30
N SER A 87 -24.12 -10.96 -5.70
CA SER A 87 -23.84 -12.27 -6.29
C SER A 87 -22.47 -12.79 -5.88
N ALA A 88 -22.37 -14.09 -5.61
CA ALA A 88 -21.09 -14.75 -5.37
C ALA A 88 -20.20 -14.83 -6.62
N LYS A 89 -20.84 -14.85 -7.81
CA LYS A 89 -20.13 -14.87 -9.09
C LYS A 89 -19.97 -13.43 -9.63
N PRO A 90 -18.85 -13.15 -10.31
CA PRO A 90 -18.65 -11.87 -10.98
C PRO A 90 -19.71 -11.62 -12.04
N TYR A 91 -20.09 -10.35 -12.21
CA TYR A 91 -21.07 -9.91 -13.20
C TYR A 91 -20.49 -8.73 -13.97
N THR A 92 -20.57 -8.81 -15.29
CA THR A 92 -20.21 -7.70 -16.17
C THR A 92 -21.16 -7.67 -17.36
N SER A 93 -21.50 -6.45 -17.77
CA SER A 93 -22.28 -6.15 -18.96
C SER A 93 -21.64 -4.95 -19.65
N LEU A 94 -21.98 -4.71 -20.92
CA LEU A 94 -21.48 -3.53 -21.62
C LEU A 94 -21.88 -2.22 -20.90
N ALA A 95 -23.10 -2.17 -20.35
CA ALA A 95 -23.57 -1.02 -19.57
C ALA A 95 -22.76 -0.84 -18.26
N THR A 96 -22.44 -1.94 -17.57
CA THR A 96 -21.57 -1.93 -16.38
C THR A 96 -20.17 -1.38 -16.70
N VAL A 97 -19.56 -1.82 -17.80
CA VAL A 97 -18.25 -1.32 -18.25
C VAL A 97 -18.28 0.18 -18.51
N HIS A 98 -19.26 0.67 -19.28
CA HIS A 98 -19.37 2.10 -19.54
C HIS A 98 -19.59 2.89 -18.24
N PHE A 99 -20.55 2.48 -17.41
CA PHE A 99 -20.87 3.17 -16.17
C PHE A 99 -19.64 3.35 -15.30
N GLN A 100 -18.97 2.25 -14.98
CA GLN A 100 -17.81 2.26 -14.11
C GLN A 100 -16.61 3.03 -14.71
N ARG A 101 -16.35 2.91 -16.02
CA ARG A 101 -15.27 3.66 -16.67
C ARG A 101 -15.55 5.16 -16.66
N PHE A 102 -16.79 5.56 -16.95
CA PHE A 102 -17.17 6.96 -16.94
C PHE A 102 -17.17 7.55 -15.53
N THR A 103 -17.55 6.82 -14.48
CA THR A 103 -17.46 7.34 -13.10
C THR A 103 -16.01 7.59 -12.68
N VAL A 104 -15.07 6.73 -13.06
CA VAL A 104 -13.62 6.98 -12.86
C VAL A 104 -13.18 8.23 -13.61
N ILE A 105 -13.55 8.37 -14.89
CA ILE A 105 -13.21 9.55 -15.71
C ILE A 105 -13.80 10.84 -15.12
N ILE A 106 -15.08 10.83 -14.72
CA ILE A 106 -15.78 11.99 -14.17
C ILE A 106 -15.15 12.41 -12.84
N THR A 107 -14.86 11.46 -11.95
CA THR A 107 -14.26 11.80 -10.65
C THR A 107 -12.82 12.30 -10.78
N ASP A 108 -12.11 11.89 -11.82
CA ASP A 108 -10.75 12.35 -12.11
C ASP A 108 -10.67 13.86 -12.45
N PHE A 109 -11.78 14.51 -12.80
CA PHE A 109 -11.82 15.98 -12.90
C PHE A 109 -11.39 16.67 -11.60
N VAL A 110 -11.59 16.06 -10.44
CA VAL A 110 -11.10 16.60 -9.16
C VAL A 110 -9.57 16.68 -9.15
N TYR A 111 -8.89 15.67 -9.72
CA TYR A 111 -7.43 15.65 -9.85
C TYR A 111 -6.93 16.74 -10.79
N VAL A 112 -7.52 16.80 -11.99
CA VAL A 112 -7.14 17.79 -13.01
C VAL A 112 -7.41 19.21 -12.52
N MET A 113 -8.53 19.44 -11.82
CA MET A 113 -8.86 20.72 -11.20
C MET A 113 -7.79 21.10 -10.16
N ALA A 114 -7.41 20.19 -9.27
CA ALA A 114 -6.36 20.45 -8.28
C ALA A 114 -5.03 20.84 -8.96
N CYS A 115 -4.63 20.12 -10.01
CA CYS A 115 -3.44 20.42 -10.80
C CYS A 115 -3.54 21.80 -11.48
N PHE A 116 -4.70 22.14 -12.05
CA PHE A 116 -4.92 23.42 -12.70
C PHE A 116 -4.86 24.60 -11.70
N ILE A 117 -5.35 24.42 -10.48
CA ILE A 117 -5.21 25.45 -9.44
C ILE A 117 -3.73 25.59 -9.05
N TRP A 118 -2.99 24.49 -8.89
CA TRP A 118 -1.54 24.53 -8.69
C TRP A 118 -0.81 25.31 -9.79
N TYR A 119 -1.16 25.07 -11.06
CA TYR A 119 -0.65 25.80 -12.22
C TYR A 119 -0.87 27.32 -12.08
N LYS A 120 -2.10 27.73 -11.75
CA LYS A 120 -2.43 29.16 -11.61
C LYS A 120 -1.76 29.85 -10.43
N MET A 121 -1.24 29.10 -9.46
CA MET A 121 -0.72 29.65 -8.21
C MET A 121 0.76 29.93 -8.21
N HIS A 122 1.50 29.47 -9.22
CA HIS A 122 2.94 29.73 -9.32
C HIS A 122 3.23 30.86 -10.30
N ASN A 123 3.96 31.88 -9.83
CA ASN A 123 4.30 33.05 -10.66
C ASN A 123 5.28 32.70 -11.79
N ASN A 124 6.17 31.73 -11.56
CA ASN A 124 7.07 31.24 -12.60
C ASN A 124 6.30 30.31 -13.55
N ARG A 125 6.04 30.81 -14.76
CA ARG A 125 5.28 30.12 -15.81
C ARG A 125 5.89 28.77 -16.21
N LEU A 126 7.22 28.66 -16.23
CA LEU A 126 7.90 27.41 -16.54
C LEU A 126 7.62 26.38 -15.45
N LEU A 127 7.85 26.74 -14.19
CA LEU A 127 7.62 25.84 -13.05
C LEU A 127 6.16 25.40 -12.93
N SER A 128 5.19 26.32 -13.06
CA SER A 128 3.77 25.94 -13.02
C SER A 128 3.39 25.01 -14.16
N LYS A 129 3.80 25.32 -15.39
CA LYS A 129 3.50 24.50 -16.58
C LYS A 129 4.12 23.11 -16.45
N SER A 130 5.37 23.02 -16.04
CA SER A 130 6.08 21.76 -15.80
C SER A 130 5.39 20.93 -14.71
N LEU A 131 5.05 21.52 -13.57
CA LEU A 131 4.34 20.82 -12.50
C LEU A 131 2.98 20.28 -12.96
N PHE A 132 2.21 21.11 -13.66
CA PHE A 132 0.91 20.72 -14.20
C PHE A 132 1.02 19.53 -15.13
N LEU A 133 1.92 19.59 -16.10
CA LEU A 133 2.09 18.53 -17.10
C LEU A 133 2.62 17.24 -16.48
N LEU A 134 3.58 17.31 -15.54
CA LEU A 134 4.09 16.13 -14.85
C LEU A 134 3.00 15.40 -14.03
N LEU A 135 2.12 16.17 -13.37
CA LEU A 135 1.01 15.60 -12.61
C LEU A 135 -0.09 15.03 -13.52
N VAL A 136 -0.57 15.82 -14.49
CA VAL A 136 -1.68 15.43 -15.38
C VAL A 136 -1.31 14.28 -16.31
N LEU A 137 -0.06 14.23 -16.80
CA LEU A 137 0.44 13.15 -17.64
C LEU A 137 1.04 11.99 -16.83
N ASN A 138 0.87 11.97 -15.50
CA ASN A 138 1.43 10.92 -14.64
C ASN A 138 0.97 9.53 -15.11
N VAL A 139 1.94 8.79 -15.66
CA VAL A 139 1.65 7.53 -16.33
C VAL A 139 1.19 6.44 -15.36
N GLY A 140 1.62 6.49 -14.10
CA GLY A 140 1.19 5.54 -13.07
C GLY A 140 -0.27 5.70 -12.69
N LEU A 141 -0.77 6.93 -12.53
CA LEU A 141 -2.19 7.18 -12.32
C LEU A 141 -3.02 6.73 -13.53
N PHE A 142 -2.54 6.99 -14.74
CA PHE A 142 -3.18 6.50 -15.96
C PHE A 142 -3.30 4.97 -15.97
N TYR A 143 -2.22 4.25 -15.64
CA TYR A 143 -2.24 2.78 -15.55
C TYR A 143 -3.20 2.25 -14.51
N VAL A 144 -3.16 2.80 -13.30
CA VAL A 144 -3.90 2.23 -12.17
C VAL A 144 -5.40 2.55 -12.28
N ASP A 145 -5.77 3.72 -12.79
CA ASP A 145 -7.17 4.11 -12.85
C ASP A 145 -7.81 3.77 -14.20
N SER A 146 -7.19 4.19 -15.31
CA SER A 146 -7.82 4.12 -16.64
C SER A 146 -7.70 2.74 -17.28
N ILE A 147 -6.69 1.96 -16.91
CA ILE A 147 -6.53 0.57 -17.37
C ILE A 147 -6.93 -0.37 -16.24
N HIS A 148 -6.12 -0.51 -15.19
CA HIS A 148 -6.32 -1.48 -14.11
C HIS A 148 -7.67 -1.37 -13.36
N PHE A 149 -8.33 -0.20 -13.43
CA PHE A 149 -9.60 0.16 -12.82
C PHE A 149 -9.51 0.40 -11.32
N GLN A 150 -9.29 1.66 -10.93
CA GLN A 150 -9.36 2.15 -9.57
C GLN A 150 -9.77 3.63 -9.54
N TYR A 151 -10.17 4.10 -8.37
CA TYR A 151 -10.47 5.51 -8.14
C TYR A 151 -9.35 6.20 -7.33
N ASN A 152 -8.11 6.26 -7.83
CA ASN A 152 -7.03 6.96 -7.11
C ASN A 152 -6.92 8.44 -7.47
N GLY A 153 -7.18 8.82 -8.72
CA GLY A 153 -6.99 10.17 -9.24
C GLY A 153 -7.71 11.20 -8.38
N PHE A 154 -9.03 11.02 -8.17
CA PHE A 154 -9.80 11.95 -7.34
C PHE A 154 -9.30 12.01 -5.88
N LEU A 155 -8.84 10.88 -5.32
CA LEU A 155 -8.27 10.82 -3.97
C LEU A 155 -6.96 11.63 -3.89
N PHE A 156 -6.08 11.47 -4.88
CA PHE A 156 -4.90 12.31 -5.01
C PHE A 156 -5.26 13.77 -5.31
N GLY A 157 -6.39 14.03 -5.97
CA GLY A 157 -6.93 15.39 -6.15
C GLY A 157 -7.26 16.04 -4.82
N ILE A 158 -7.95 15.33 -3.92
CA ILE A 158 -8.22 15.79 -2.56
C ILE A 158 -6.91 16.02 -1.79
N LEU A 159 -5.90 15.15 -1.94
CA LEU A 159 -4.58 15.33 -1.34
C LEU A 159 -3.89 16.60 -1.85
N LEU A 160 -3.90 16.84 -3.17
CA LEU A 160 -3.31 18.02 -3.79
C LEU A 160 -4.02 19.31 -3.37
N LEU A 161 -5.34 19.28 -3.20
CA LEU A 161 -6.10 20.40 -2.64
C LEU A 161 -5.77 20.63 -1.17
N SER A 162 -5.59 19.57 -0.37
CA SER A 162 -5.11 19.69 1.01
C SER A 162 -3.75 20.40 1.08
N PHE A 163 -2.80 19.98 0.25
CA PHE A 163 -1.49 20.60 0.15
C PHE A 163 -1.58 22.06 -0.30
N LEU A 164 -2.44 22.36 -1.27
CA LEU A 164 -2.64 23.72 -1.75
C LEU A 164 -3.21 24.64 -0.66
N CYS A 165 -4.20 24.17 0.10
CA CYS A 165 -4.75 24.92 1.23
C CYS A 165 -3.66 25.22 2.28
N ILE A 166 -2.83 24.23 2.62
CA ILE A 166 -1.70 24.41 3.54
C ILE A 166 -0.68 25.40 2.97
N TYR A 167 -0.32 25.29 1.69
CA TYR A 167 0.58 26.22 1.01
C TYR A 167 0.07 27.67 1.04
N LYS A 168 -1.27 27.86 1.01
CA LYS A 168 -1.94 29.17 1.10
C LYS A 168 -2.29 29.58 2.53
N ASN A 169 -1.78 28.89 3.54
CA ASN A 169 -2.06 29.11 4.96
C ASN A 169 -3.54 28.92 5.39
N TYR A 170 -4.38 28.29 4.56
CA TYR A 170 -5.72 27.81 4.94
C TYR A 170 -5.62 26.48 5.71
N MET A 171 -4.90 26.49 6.83
CA MET A 171 -4.47 25.30 7.58
C MET A 171 -5.62 24.38 7.98
N VAL A 172 -6.70 24.92 8.55
CA VAL A 172 -7.86 24.13 9.02
C VAL A 172 -8.58 23.44 7.86
N LEU A 173 -8.75 24.13 6.73
CA LEU A 173 -9.37 23.55 5.53
C LEU A 173 -8.46 22.47 4.92
N GLY A 174 -7.15 22.72 4.84
CA GLY A 174 -6.20 21.72 4.38
C GLY A 174 -6.21 20.46 5.23
N PHE A 175 -6.30 20.61 6.55
CA PHE A 175 -6.46 19.49 7.48
C PHE A 175 -7.80 18.78 7.30
N ALA A 176 -8.91 19.52 7.14
CA ALA A 176 -10.23 18.94 6.91
C ALA A 176 -10.27 18.07 5.64
N LEU A 177 -9.69 18.55 4.53
CA LEU A 177 -9.57 17.77 3.29
C LEU A 177 -8.76 16.48 3.50
N TYR A 178 -7.69 16.54 4.30
CA TYR A 178 -6.90 15.35 4.65
C TYR A 178 -7.68 14.35 5.51
N ILE A 179 -8.47 14.82 6.48
CA ILE A 179 -9.33 13.92 7.27
C ILE A 179 -10.41 13.28 6.38
N ILE A 180 -11.02 14.03 5.45
CA ILE A 180 -11.94 13.45 4.44
C ILE A 180 -11.22 12.34 3.66
N LEU A 181 -10.01 12.60 3.19
CA LEU A 181 -9.20 11.62 2.44
C LEU A 181 -8.92 10.35 3.25
N LEU A 182 -8.61 10.47 4.55
CA LEU A 182 -8.42 9.31 5.44
C LEU A 182 -9.69 8.44 5.55
N HIS A 183 -10.87 9.08 5.60
CA HIS A 183 -12.16 8.39 5.60
C HIS A 183 -12.55 7.84 4.21
N MET A 184 -11.87 8.25 3.14
CA MET A 184 -12.03 7.67 1.81
C MET A 184 -11.10 6.47 1.58
N LYS A 185 -9.85 6.53 2.05
CA LYS A 185 -8.90 5.42 1.86
C LYS A 185 -7.87 5.39 2.97
N HIS A 186 -7.88 4.31 3.75
CA HIS A 186 -6.98 4.13 4.90
C HIS A 186 -5.49 4.07 4.50
N LEU A 187 -5.16 3.88 3.21
CA LEU A 187 -3.81 4.01 2.67
C LEU A 187 -3.14 5.34 3.07
N PHE A 188 -3.91 6.43 3.13
CA PHE A 188 -3.37 7.74 3.48
C PHE A 188 -3.03 7.89 4.97
N LEU A 189 -3.38 6.90 5.81
CA LEU A 189 -2.96 6.88 7.22
C LEU A 189 -1.43 6.91 7.37
N TYR A 190 -0.71 6.42 6.36
CA TYR A 190 0.76 6.53 6.28
C TYR A 190 1.29 7.96 6.27
N LEU A 191 0.47 8.94 5.85
CA LEU A 191 0.83 10.36 5.86
C LEU A 191 0.45 11.04 7.19
N ALA A 192 -0.28 10.37 8.08
CA ALA A 192 -0.80 10.99 9.30
C ALA A 192 0.30 11.48 10.25
N PRO A 193 1.42 10.76 10.45
CA PRO A 193 2.53 11.26 11.24
C PRO A 193 3.09 12.59 10.69
N ALA A 194 3.15 12.73 9.37
CA ALA A 194 3.60 13.96 8.73
C ALA A 194 2.66 15.14 9.03
N TYR A 195 1.36 14.95 8.81
CA TYR A 195 0.36 15.98 9.15
C TYR A 195 0.38 16.31 10.64
N ALA A 196 0.47 15.31 11.53
CA ALA A 196 0.49 15.53 12.96
C ALA A 196 1.70 16.36 13.41
N ALA A 197 2.91 15.97 12.99
CA ALA A 197 4.13 16.66 13.37
C ALA A 197 4.19 18.08 12.78
N TYR A 198 3.80 18.26 11.51
CA TYR A 198 3.74 19.59 10.89
C TYR A 198 2.70 20.48 11.58
N PHE A 199 1.47 20.03 11.80
CA PHE A 199 0.46 20.87 12.44
C PHE A 199 0.79 21.17 13.91
N LEU A 200 1.44 20.26 14.62
CA LEU A 200 1.92 20.51 15.98
C LEU A 200 2.90 21.69 16.03
N VAL A 201 3.93 21.63 15.18
CA VAL A 201 5.03 22.62 15.16
C VAL A 201 4.63 23.94 14.48
N PHE A 202 3.79 23.90 13.45
CA PHE A 202 3.54 25.07 12.60
C PHE A 202 2.18 25.73 12.83
N PHE A 203 1.18 24.97 13.30
CA PHE A 203 -0.16 25.50 13.54
C PHE A 203 -0.46 25.63 15.02
N ILE A 204 -0.29 24.59 15.81
CA ILE A 204 -0.66 24.58 17.23
C ILE A 204 0.31 25.45 18.04
N TYR A 205 1.62 25.19 17.93
CA TYR A 205 2.65 25.87 18.72
C TYR A 205 3.78 26.43 17.83
N PRO A 206 3.53 27.50 17.07
CA PRO A 206 4.57 28.12 16.24
C PRO A 206 5.63 28.77 17.13
N PHE A 207 6.85 28.25 17.07
CA PHE A 207 7.97 28.71 17.92
C PHE A 207 8.34 30.20 17.76
N ASP A 208 8.00 30.86 16.64
CA ASP A 208 8.28 32.31 16.45
C ASP A 208 7.29 33.23 17.15
N ASP A 209 6.14 32.71 17.56
CA ASP A 209 5.13 33.50 18.24
C ASP A 209 5.40 33.41 19.75
N VAL A 210 6.30 34.27 20.23
CA VAL A 210 6.64 34.43 21.67
C VAL A 210 5.38 34.72 22.51
N ASN A 211 4.31 35.22 21.88
CA ASN A 211 3.02 35.50 22.49
C ASN A 211 1.98 34.39 22.28
N SER A 212 2.35 33.24 21.70
CA SER A 212 1.45 32.08 21.59
C SER A 212 1.20 31.49 22.98
N SER A 213 0.29 32.14 23.70
CA SER A 213 -0.17 31.66 25.00
C SER A 213 -0.70 30.23 24.84
N LEU A 214 -0.53 29.41 25.88
CA LEU A 214 -1.12 28.08 25.97
C LEU A 214 -2.63 28.08 25.61
N LYS A 215 -3.32 29.21 25.84
CA LYS A 215 -4.71 29.44 25.44
C LYS A 215 -4.93 29.44 23.93
N ILE A 216 -4.05 30.08 23.15
CA ILE A 216 -4.10 30.09 21.68
C ILE A 216 -3.83 28.68 21.14
N ALA A 217 -2.78 28.03 21.65
CA ALA A 217 -2.45 26.65 21.28
C ALA A 217 -3.64 25.71 21.57
N PHE A 218 -4.23 25.80 22.77
CA PHE A 218 -5.42 25.04 23.14
C PHE A 218 -6.61 25.28 22.19
N HIS A 219 -6.88 26.54 21.83
CA HIS A 219 -7.96 26.86 20.89
C HIS A 219 -7.69 26.31 19.47
N ARG A 220 -6.45 26.35 18.99
CA ARG A 220 -6.07 25.75 17.70
C ARG A 220 -6.17 24.23 17.73
N THR A 221 -5.77 23.59 18.82
CA THR A 221 -5.97 22.15 19.03
C THR A 221 -7.46 21.79 19.03
N LEU A 222 -8.30 22.57 19.73
CA LEU A 222 -9.74 22.35 19.75
C LEU A 222 -10.37 22.49 18.35
N LYS A 223 -9.89 23.44 17.53
CA LYS A 223 -10.31 23.56 16.12
C LYS A 223 -9.99 22.29 15.31
N LEU A 224 -8.77 21.78 15.40
CA LEU A 224 -8.40 20.55 14.69
C LEU A 224 -9.20 19.35 15.20
N PHE A 225 -9.38 19.25 16.52
CA PHE A 225 -10.19 18.19 17.13
C PHE A 225 -11.64 18.25 16.68
N ALA A 226 -12.24 19.44 16.60
CA ALA A 226 -13.59 19.64 16.09
C ALA A 226 -13.72 19.20 14.62
N VAL A 227 -12.71 19.44 13.79
CA VAL A 227 -12.66 18.94 12.40
C VAL A 227 -12.63 17.41 12.36
N VAL A 228 -11.75 16.77 13.16
CA VAL A 228 -11.68 15.30 13.23
C VAL A 228 -13.01 14.72 13.68
N LEU A 229 -13.59 15.23 14.77
CA LEU A 229 -14.86 14.76 15.30
C LEU A 229 -15.99 14.97 14.30
N GLY A 230 -16.14 16.17 13.73
CA GLY A 230 -17.22 16.48 12.80
C GLY A 230 -17.23 15.54 11.59
N ILE A 231 -16.08 15.39 10.91
CA ILE A 231 -15.98 14.52 9.74
C ILE A 231 -16.13 13.05 10.13
N SER A 232 -15.50 12.62 11.23
CA SER A 232 -15.58 11.23 11.69
C SER A 232 -16.98 10.86 12.16
N SER A 233 -17.73 11.77 12.77
CA SER A 233 -19.12 11.55 13.16
C SER A 233 -20.03 11.37 11.93
N ILE A 234 -19.81 12.13 10.86
CA ILE A 234 -20.57 11.96 9.61
C ILE A 234 -20.22 10.63 8.94
N SER A 235 -18.94 10.29 8.86
CA SER A 235 -18.45 9.08 8.18
C SER A 235 -18.70 7.80 9.00
N LEU A 236 -18.15 7.72 10.21
CA LEU A 236 -18.19 6.53 11.08
C LEU A 236 -19.41 6.47 11.99
N GLY A 237 -20.06 7.60 12.31
CA GLY A 237 -21.15 7.66 13.29
C GLY A 237 -22.27 6.65 13.07
N PRO A 238 -22.80 6.47 11.84
CA PRO A 238 -23.79 5.44 11.55
C PRO A 238 -23.32 4.02 11.91
N PHE A 239 -22.05 3.70 11.67
CA PHE A 239 -21.46 2.39 11.92
C PHE A 239 -21.12 2.15 13.39
N VAL A 240 -20.76 3.21 14.12
CA VAL A 240 -20.64 3.20 15.58
C VAL A 240 -22.01 2.90 16.21
N TYR A 241 -23.05 3.63 15.80
CA TYR A 241 -24.42 3.42 16.26
C TYR A 241 -24.93 2.00 15.95
N ALA A 242 -24.56 1.45 14.80
CA ALA A 242 -24.91 0.09 14.40
C ALA A 242 -24.06 -1.01 15.06
N GLY A 243 -23.10 -0.67 15.93
CA GLY A 243 -22.24 -1.65 16.60
C GLY A 243 -21.25 -2.37 15.68
N GLN A 244 -20.95 -1.83 14.49
CA GLN A 244 -20.13 -2.51 13.47
C GLN A 244 -18.62 -2.30 13.63
N MET A 245 -18.17 -1.49 14.59
CA MET A 245 -16.76 -1.02 14.64
C MET A 245 -15.73 -2.16 14.65
N LYS A 246 -15.99 -3.24 15.38
CA LYS A 246 -15.08 -4.40 15.43
C LYS A 246 -14.95 -5.06 14.06
N GLN A 247 -16.07 -5.22 13.35
CA GLN A 247 -16.11 -5.81 12.01
C GLN A 247 -15.49 -4.87 10.97
N LEU A 248 -15.73 -3.57 11.09
CA LEU A 248 -15.14 -2.57 10.23
C LEU A 248 -13.61 -2.55 10.34
N ILE A 249 -13.06 -2.55 11.56
CA ILE A 249 -11.61 -2.58 11.78
C ILE A 249 -10.99 -3.86 11.22
N SER A 250 -11.62 -5.02 11.37
CA SER A 250 -11.10 -6.28 10.82
C SER A 250 -11.10 -6.32 9.28
N ARG A 251 -12.03 -5.62 8.63
CA ARG A 251 -12.06 -5.43 7.17
C ARG A 251 -10.98 -4.47 6.68
N LEU A 252 -10.81 -3.33 7.35
CA LEU A 252 -9.83 -2.31 6.98
C LEU A 252 -8.38 -2.78 7.15
N PHE A 253 -8.12 -3.58 8.18
CA PHE A 253 -6.77 -4.05 8.51
C PHE A 253 -6.73 -5.59 8.55
N PRO A 254 -6.74 -6.27 7.39
CA PRO A 254 -6.75 -7.72 7.31
C PRO A 254 -5.33 -8.28 7.50
N PHE A 255 -4.87 -8.37 8.75
CA PHE A 255 -3.51 -8.80 9.09
C PHE A 255 -3.14 -10.22 8.64
N GLY A 256 -4.11 -11.07 8.29
CA GLY A 256 -3.89 -12.44 7.81
C GLY A 256 -3.48 -12.58 6.33
N ARG A 257 -3.18 -11.47 5.62
CA ARG A 257 -2.79 -11.51 4.18
C ARG A 257 -1.26 -11.63 3.95
N GLY A 258 -0.45 -11.75 5.00
CA GLY A 258 1.02 -11.86 4.91
C GLY A 258 1.75 -10.59 4.44
N LEU A 259 3.09 -10.63 4.52
CA LEU A 259 3.98 -9.48 4.29
C LEU A 259 4.05 -9.02 2.82
N THR A 260 4.19 -9.96 1.89
CA THR A 260 4.38 -9.69 0.47
C THR A 260 3.28 -10.35 -0.35
N HIS A 261 2.68 -9.59 -1.25
CA HIS A 261 1.71 -10.09 -2.21
C HIS A 261 2.38 -10.79 -3.41
N ALA A 262 1.60 -11.54 -4.20
CA ALA A 262 2.06 -12.34 -5.34
C ALA A 262 2.82 -11.55 -6.43
N TYR A 263 2.60 -10.23 -6.54
CA TYR A 263 3.29 -9.36 -7.50
C TYR A 263 4.59 -8.76 -6.97
N TRP A 264 4.98 -9.09 -5.72
CA TRP A 264 6.20 -8.61 -5.08
C TRP A 264 6.34 -7.09 -5.23
N ALA A 265 5.50 -6.33 -4.52
CA ALA A 265 5.74 -4.89 -4.39
C ALA A 265 7.21 -4.66 -4.03
N PRO A 266 7.92 -3.73 -4.69
CA PRO A 266 9.36 -3.57 -4.53
C PRO A 266 9.69 -2.82 -3.23
N ASN A 267 9.29 -3.41 -2.11
CA ASN A 267 9.51 -2.95 -0.75
C ASN A 267 10.60 -3.79 -0.06
N PHE A 268 11.02 -3.38 1.14
CA PHE A 268 12.11 -4.03 1.85
C PHE A 268 11.87 -5.53 2.09
N TRP A 269 10.61 -5.93 2.28
CA TRP A 269 10.25 -7.32 2.51
C TRP A 269 10.48 -8.21 1.30
N ALA A 270 10.44 -7.67 0.08
CA ALA A 270 10.82 -8.40 -1.14
C ALA A 270 12.30 -8.84 -1.09
N LEU A 271 13.22 -7.96 -0.66
CA LEU A 271 14.62 -8.34 -0.44
C LEU A 271 14.75 -9.36 0.68
N TYR A 272 14.03 -9.16 1.78
CA TYR A 272 14.08 -10.06 2.93
C TYR A 272 13.68 -11.50 2.55
N ASN A 273 12.57 -11.65 1.82
CA ASN A 273 12.10 -12.94 1.32
C ASN A 273 13.10 -13.58 0.34
N PHE A 274 13.70 -12.77 -0.54
CA PHE A 274 14.69 -13.26 -1.48
C PHE A 274 15.98 -13.70 -0.79
N CYS A 275 16.41 -13.02 0.26
CA CYS A 275 17.52 -13.45 1.10
C CYS A 275 17.23 -14.80 1.78
N ASP A 276 16.02 -14.99 2.33
CA ASP A 276 15.60 -16.29 2.89
C ASP A 276 15.63 -17.39 1.82
N PHE A 277 15.12 -17.10 0.62
CA PHE A 277 15.14 -17.99 -0.53
C PHE A 277 16.56 -18.44 -0.91
N ILE A 278 17.48 -17.48 -1.12
CA ILE A 278 18.87 -17.79 -1.48
C ILE A 278 19.53 -18.60 -0.38
N LEU A 279 19.40 -18.17 0.87
CA LEU A 279 20.06 -18.82 1.99
C LEU A 279 19.60 -20.28 2.15
N TYR A 280 18.30 -20.55 1.92
CA TYR A 280 17.77 -21.91 1.91
C TYR A 280 18.41 -22.77 0.83
N HIS A 281 18.49 -22.26 -0.40
CA HIS A 281 19.09 -23.02 -1.50
C HIS A 281 20.59 -23.23 -1.31
N LEU A 282 21.32 -22.25 -0.77
CA LEU A 282 22.74 -22.37 -0.45
C LEU A 282 22.99 -23.40 0.65
N LEU A 283 22.27 -23.32 1.78
CA LEU A 283 22.46 -24.25 2.90
C LEU A 283 22.03 -25.69 2.56
N ARG A 284 21.00 -25.84 1.72
CA ARG A 284 20.60 -27.15 1.19
C ARG A 284 21.68 -27.75 0.29
N LYS A 285 22.30 -26.95 -0.58
CA LYS A 285 23.40 -27.41 -1.44
C LYS A 285 24.65 -27.82 -0.64
N LEU A 286 24.88 -27.15 0.49
CA LEU A 286 26.01 -27.43 1.38
C LEU A 286 25.74 -28.53 2.42
N ASN A 287 24.59 -29.22 2.36
CA ASN A 287 24.18 -30.30 3.28
C ASN A 287 24.23 -29.94 4.79
N PHE A 288 24.21 -28.65 5.14
CA PHE A 288 24.33 -28.23 6.55
C PHE A 288 23.09 -28.53 7.39
N LEU A 289 21.92 -28.68 6.77
CA LEU A 289 20.64 -28.78 7.46
C LEU A 289 19.69 -29.73 6.72
N SER A 290 19.11 -30.70 7.44
CA SER A 290 18.05 -31.58 6.94
C SER A 290 16.73 -30.80 6.89
N PHE A 291 16.42 -30.21 5.74
CA PHE A 291 15.20 -29.42 5.56
C PHE A 291 14.06 -30.25 4.98
N ASP A 292 13.10 -30.63 5.82
CA ASP A 292 11.84 -31.28 5.39
C ASP A 292 10.79 -30.28 4.86
N LYS A 293 10.97 -28.98 5.12
CA LYS A 293 10.03 -27.94 4.66
C LYS A 293 10.37 -27.45 3.26
N LYS A 294 9.37 -27.50 2.37
CA LYS A 294 9.44 -26.96 1.00
C LYS A 294 9.10 -25.47 1.01
N ILE A 295 9.94 -24.66 0.37
CA ILE A 295 9.68 -23.23 0.19
C ILE A 295 8.71 -23.00 -0.97
N THR A 296 7.74 -22.09 -0.78
CA THR A 296 6.68 -21.74 -1.74
C THR A 296 6.71 -20.29 -2.23
N TYR A 297 7.83 -19.57 -2.07
CA TYR A 297 7.94 -18.15 -2.45
C TYR A 297 7.68 -17.85 -3.94
N THR A 298 7.93 -18.82 -4.83
CA THR A 298 7.75 -18.69 -6.29
C THR A 298 6.46 -19.35 -6.80
N SER A 299 5.61 -19.87 -5.92
CA SER A 299 4.35 -20.53 -6.30
C SER A 299 3.21 -19.54 -6.61
N GLY A 300 3.37 -18.29 -6.18
CA GLY A 300 2.47 -17.14 -6.43
C GLY A 300 1.02 -17.31 -5.97
N LEU A 301 0.76 -18.25 -5.07
CA LEU A 301 -0.45 -18.22 -4.26
C LEU A 301 -0.29 -17.12 -3.20
N VAL A 302 -1.33 -16.29 -3.04
CA VAL A 302 -1.43 -15.28 -1.98
C VAL A 302 -1.58 -16.01 -0.65
N GLN A 303 -0.48 -16.45 -0.09
CA GLN A 303 -0.40 -17.13 1.20
C GLN A 303 0.64 -16.44 2.08
N GLU A 304 0.48 -16.55 3.39
CA GLU A 304 1.47 -16.06 4.34
C GLU A 304 2.84 -16.69 4.04
N VAL A 305 3.80 -15.85 3.68
CA VAL A 305 5.19 -16.24 3.45
C VAL A 305 5.80 -16.65 4.79
N ILE A 306 5.95 -17.96 5.00
CA ILE A 306 6.60 -18.51 6.19
C ILE A 306 8.11 -18.59 5.93
N HIS A 307 8.86 -17.61 6.44
CA HIS A 307 10.32 -17.62 6.53
C HIS A 307 10.87 -18.90 7.15
N VAL A 308 11.77 -19.58 6.44
CA VAL A 308 12.33 -20.86 6.88
C VAL A 308 13.59 -20.66 7.71
N LEU A 309 14.44 -19.69 7.35
CA LEU A 309 15.72 -19.43 8.00
C LEU A 309 15.76 -18.09 8.70
N LEU A 310 15.22 -17.06 8.06
CA LEU A 310 15.12 -15.73 8.61
C LEU A 310 13.98 -15.64 9.64
N PRO A 311 14.09 -14.74 10.63
CA PRO A 311 13.03 -14.48 11.58
C PRO A 311 11.68 -14.13 10.93
N GLN A 312 10.59 -14.68 11.49
CA GLN A 312 9.26 -14.26 11.10
C GLN A 312 9.03 -12.80 11.48
N ILE A 313 8.66 -11.98 10.51
CA ILE A 313 8.28 -10.59 10.72
C ILE A 313 6.79 -10.56 11.06
N SER A 314 6.45 -9.94 12.19
CA SER A 314 5.06 -9.71 12.59
C SER A 314 4.60 -8.30 12.18
N PRO A 315 3.28 -8.03 12.13
CA PRO A 315 2.77 -6.68 11.86
C PRO A 315 3.34 -5.62 12.81
N LEU A 316 3.60 -5.99 14.07
CA LEU A 316 4.22 -5.11 15.06
C LEU A 316 5.66 -4.75 14.69
N ILE A 317 6.46 -5.71 14.23
CA ILE A 317 7.86 -5.45 13.82
C ILE A 317 7.88 -4.51 12.61
N SER A 318 7.01 -4.77 11.62
CA SER A 318 6.86 -3.89 10.47
C SER A 318 6.43 -2.48 10.87
N PHE A 319 5.44 -2.35 11.77
CA PHE A 319 5.02 -1.06 12.31
C PHE A 319 6.15 -0.30 13.00
N LEU A 320 6.93 -0.97 13.86
CA LEU A 320 8.08 -0.36 14.53
C LEU A 320 9.16 0.06 13.53
N ALA A 321 9.43 -0.74 12.50
CA ALA A 321 10.38 -0.40 11.44
C ALA A 321 9.94 0.87 10.67
N VAL A 322 8.65 0.99 10.34
CA VAL A 322 8.10 2.21 9.72
C VAL A 322 8.33 3.43 10.62
N ILE A 323 7.94 3.35 11.90
CA ILE A 323 8.09 4.48 12.83
C ILE A 323 9.56 4.89 12.99
N LEU A 324 10.46 3.92 13.18
CA LEU A 324 11.90 4.18 13.30
C LEU A 324 12.45 4.87 12.05
N ASN A 325 12.00 4.47 10.86
CA ASN A 325 12.45 5.08 9.61
C ASN A 325 11.80 6.46 9.35
N MET A 326 10.65 6.77 9.95
CA MET A 326 10.02 8.09 9.87
C MET A 326 10.66 9.14 10.77
N LEU A 327 11.21 8.72 11.92
CA LEU A 327 11.75 9.62 12.95
C LEU A 327 12.73 10.69 12.41
N PRO A 328 13.68 10.36 11.53
CA PRO A 328 14.64 11.38 11.08
C PRO A 328 14.00 12.51 10.29
N PHE A 329 12.98 12.21 9.46
CA PHE A 329 12.20 13.23 8.75
C PHE A 329 11.34 14.07 9.70
N CYS A 330 10.87 13.49 10.81
CA CYS A 330 10.18 14.27 11.85
C CYS A 330 11.15 15.20 12.60
N ILE A 331 12.42 14.82 12.76
CA ILE A 331 13.45 15.64 13.43
C ILE A 331 13.86 16.82 12.55
N SER A 332 13.89 16.67 11.22
CA SER A 332 14.24 17.76 10.30
C SER A 332 13.24 18.93 10.34
N LEU A 333 12.02 18.71 10.86
CA LEU A 333 11.05 19.77 11.14
C LEU A 333 11.57 20.87 12.07
N LEU A 334 12.58 20.57 12.89
CA LEU A 334 13.19 21.54 13.80
C LEU A 334 14.05 22.59 13.08
N HIS A 335 14.47 22.35 11.84
CA HIS A 335 15.47 23.18 11.15
C HIS A 335 14.92 24.02 10.00
N GLY A 336 13.82 23.59 9.37
CA GLY A 336 13.23 24.27 8.22
C GLY A 336 11.76 24.58 8.43
N ARG A 337 11.36 25.86 8.28
CA ARG A 337 10.01 26.33 8.64
C ARG A 337 9.17 26.79 7.46
N ASN A 338 9.04 25.94 6.45
CA ASN A 338 8.29 26.29 5.24
C ASN A 338 7.49 25.10 4.69
N PHE A 339 6.73 25.36 3.62
CA PHE A 339 5.94 24.35 2.93
C PHE A 339 6.80 23.23 2.30
N ASN A 340 8.06 23.51 1.92
CA ASN A 340 8.93 22.44 1.43
C ASN A 340 9.24 21.45 2.56
N THR A 341 9.42 21.89 3.81
CA THR A 341 9.57 20.98 4.97
C THR A 341 8.36 20.05 5.12
N PHE A 342 7.15 20.58 4.95
CA PHE A 342 5.94 19.76 4.94
C PHE A 342 5.99 18.69 3.84
N LEU A 343 6.35 19.07 2.60
CA LEU A 343 6.47 18.12 1.50
C LEU A 343 7.56 17.07 1.75
N LYS A 344 8.73 17.45 2.29
CA LYS A 344 9.81 16.52 2.64
C LYS A 344 9.33 15.48 3.65
N LEU A 345 8.62 15.93 4.68
CA LEU A 345 8.06 15.06 5.71
C LEU A 345 7.00 14.10 5.13
N ILE A 346 6.11 14.60 4.27
CA ILE A 346 5.12 13.79 3.56
C ILE A 346 5.81 12.72 2.72
N VAL A 347 6.81 13.10 1.92
CA VAL A 347 7.56 12.20 1.05
C VAL A 347 8.32 11.16 1.89
N GLY A 348 9.00 11.58 2.95
CA GLY A 348 9.71 10.70 3.89
C GLY A 348 8.79 9.68 4.53
N CYS A 349 7.66 10.13 5.11
CA CYS A 349 6.65 9.22 5.68
C CYS A 349 6.06 8.25 4.66
N ALA A 350 5.79 8.71 3.44
CA ALA A 350 5.32 7.86 2.35
C ALA A 350 6.37 6.80 1.97
N PHE A 351 7.65 7.18 1.85
CA PHE A 351 8.76 6.28 1.58
C PHE A 351 8.92 5.22 2.67
N SER A 352 8.99 5.63 3.94
CA SER A 352 9.14 4.72 5.08
C SER A 352 8.00 3.70 5.11
N SER A 353 6.77 4.16 4.86
CA SER A 353 5.59 3.28 4.83
C SER A 353 5.57 2.35 3.62
N PHE A 354 5.97 2.83 2.44
CA PHE A 354 6.07 2.00 1.24
C PHE A 354 7.12 0.88 1.41
N LEU A 355 8.27 1.21 1.98
CA LEU A 355 9.39 0.28 2.17
C LEU A 355 9.14 -0.75 3.27
N PHE A 356 8.66 -0.32 4.43
CA PHE A 356 8.58 -1.18 5.62
C PHE A 356 7.16 -1.50 6.05
N GLY A 357 6.13 -1.00 5.37
CA GLY A 357 4.74 -1.25 5.70
C GLY A 357 4.35 -2.72 5.60
N TRP A 358 3.36 -3.13 6.40
CA TRP A 358 2.77 -4.45 6.33
C TRP A 358 1.80 -4.51 5.16
N HIS A 359 1.93 -5.50 4.29
CA HIS A 359 1.01 -5.74 3.18
C HIS A 359 0.87 -4.52 2.22
N VAL A 360 2.02 -3.98 1.78
CA VAL A 360 2.06 -2.87 0.83
C VAL A 360 1.95 -3.41 -0.60
N HIS A 361 1.06 -2.81 -1.39
CA HIS A 361 0.90 -3.08 -2.81
C HIS A 361 1.80 -2.19 -3.67
N GLU A 362 2.18 -2.66 -4.85
CA GLU A 362 2.96 -1.93 -5.85
C GLU A 362 2.33 -0.57 -6.21
N LYS A 363 0.99 -0.50 -6.27
CA LYS A 363 0.21 0.72 -6.53
C LYS A 363 0.44 1.83 -5.49
N ALA A 364 0.85 1.48 -4.27
CA ALA A 364 1.12 2.46 -3.23
C ALA A 364 2.31 3.37 -3.53
N VAL A 365 3.17 3.02 -4.51
CA VAL A 365 4.30 3.86 -4.93
C VAL A 365 3.87 5.29 -5.33
N LEU A 366 2.63 5.47 -5.79
CA LEU A 366 2.08 6.78 -6.16
C LEU A 366 1.94 7.73 -4.97
N THR A 367 1.80 7.23 -3.74
CA THR A 367 1.77 8.10 -2.54
C THR A 367 3.10 8.80 -2.30
N VAL A 368 4.19 8.27 -2.88
CA VAL A 368 5.52 8.88 -2.87
C VAL A 368 5.73 9.75 -4.12
N ILE A 369 5.43 9.23 -5.32
CA ILE A 369 5.70 9.92 -6.60
C ILE A 369 4.97 11.26 -6.68
N ILE A 370 3.70 11.32 -6.29
CA ILE A 370 2.87 12.53 -6.48
C ILE A 370 3.39 13.69 -5.61
N PRO A 371 3.60 13.56 -4.29
CA PRO A 371 4.21 14.63 -3.49
C PRO A 371 5.66 14.95 -3.91
N LEU A 372 6.44 13.93 -4.28
CA LEU A 372 7.83 14.11 -4.72
C LEU A 372 7.91 14.92 -6.03
N THR A 373 6.93 14.82 -6.92
CA THR A 373 6.82 15.66 -8.13
C THR A 373 6.79 17.15 -7.77
N ILE A 374 5.99 17.53 -6.76
CA ILE A 374 5.89 18.92 -6.31
C ILE A 374 7.21 19.39 -5.71
N LEU A 375 7.83 18.55 -4.86
CA LEU A 375 9.10 18.86 -4.21
C LEU A 375 10.23 19.04 -5.24
N ALA A 376 10.33 18.14 -6.22
CA ALA A 376 11.37 18.17 -7.25
C ALA A 376 11.24 19.31 -8.24
N VAL A 377 10.03 19.75 -8.60
CA VAL A 377 9.87 20.96 -9.42
C VAL A 377 10.31 22.21 -8.66
N ARG A 378 10.10 22.25 -7.34
CA ARG A 378 10.43 23.41 -6.50
C ARG A 378 11.89 23.48 -6.09
N ASP A 379 12.60 22.35 -6.06
CA ASP A 379 13.96 22.25 -5.54
C ASP A 379 14.78 21.20 -6.30
N GLY A 380 15.81 21.67 -7.01
CA GLY A 380 16.65 20.87 -7.91
C GLY A 380 17.41 19.74 -7.22
N ARG A 381 17.64 19.82 -5.91
CA ARG A 381 18.31 18.75 -5.15
C ARG A 381 17.51 17.45 -5.18
N TYR A 382 16.19 17.53 -5.32
CA TYR A 382 15.30 16.38 -5.40
C TYR A 382 14.99 15.96 -6.85
N ALA A 383 15.46 16.69 -7.87
CA ALA A 383 15.15 16.41 -9.26
C ALA A 383 15.66 15.04 -9.72
N LYS A 384 16.90 14.68 -9.34
CA LYS A 384 17.48 13.36 -9.64
C LYS A 384 16.74 12.22 -8.93
N ILE A 385 16.46 12.41 -7.63
CA ILE A 385 15.69 11.45 -6.81
C ILE A 385 14.33 11.20 -7.44
N PHE A 386 13.63 12.27 -7.80
CA PHE A 386 12.34 12.19 -8.49
C PHE A 386 12.44 11.46 -9.83
N PHE A 387 13.41 11.80 -10.67
CA PHE A 387 13.57 11.16 -11.97
C PHE A 387 13.77 9.65 -11.83
N LEU A 388 14.76 9.23 -11.03
CA LEU A 388 15.05 7.82 -10.78
C LEU A 388 13.86 7.09 -10.16
N PHE A 389 13.32 7.63 -9.08
CA PHE A 389 12.20 7.02 -8.39
C PHE A 389 10.93 6.95 -9.25
N SER A 390 10.68 7.97 -10.08
CA SER A 390 9.59 7.97 -11.05
C SER A 390 9.77 6.84 -12.07
N VAL A 391 10.95 6.68 -12.68
CA VAL A 391 11.21 5.61 -13.65
C VAL A 391 11.00 4.23 -13.03
N PHE A 392 11.63 3.96 -11.89
CA PHE A 392 11.56 2.64 -11.25
C PHE A 392 10.20 2.37 -10.60
N GLY A 393 9.55 3.40 -10.05
CA GLY A 393 8.21 3.30 -9.48
C GLY A 393 7.15 3.02 -10.54
N HIS A 394 7.19 3.71 -11.68
CA HIS A 394 6.28 3.42 -12.80
C HIS A 394 6.56 2.04 -13.43
N TYR A 395 7.83 1.68 -13.56
CA TYR A 395 8.23 0.35 -14.04
C TYR A 395 7.72 -0.77 -13.13
N SER A 396 7.63 -0.54 -11.82
CA SER A 396 7.07 -1.52 -10.87
C SER A 396 5.58 -1.83 -11.07
N LEU A 397 4.86 -1.00 -11.82
CA LEU A 397 3.44 -1.20 -12.14
C LEU A 397 3.23 -2.05 -13.39
N PHE A 398 4.29 -2.39 -14.15
CA PHE A 398 4.17 -3.17 -15.38
C PHE A 398 3.54 -4.57 -15.20
N PRO A 399 3.76 -5.29 -14.09
CA PRO A 399 3.08 -6.56 -13.84
C PRO A 399 1.55 -6.46 -13.83
N LEU A 400 1.00 -5.27 -13.58
CA LEU A 400 -0.44 -5.01 -13.60
C LEU A 400 -1.02 -5.01 -15.02
N LEU A 401 -0.16 -4.87 -16.03
CA LEU A 401 -0.51 -4.65 -17.45
C LEU A 401 0.14 -5.76 -18.29
N PHE A 402 -0.35 -6.99 -18.16
CA PHE A 402 0.30 -8.18 -18.72
C PHE A 402 -0.23 -8.60 -20.10
N ARG A 403 -1.34 -8.01 -20.57
CA ARG A 403 -1.97 -8.39 -21.83
C ARG A 403 -1.25 -7.79 -23.04
N PRO A 404 -1.19 -8.49 -24.19
CA PRO A 404 -0.42 -8.05 -25.36
C PRO A 404 -0.79 -6.66 -25.90
N PHE A 405 -2.07 -6.29 -25.90
CA PHE A 405 -2.52 -4.98 -26.37
C PHE A 405 -1.98 -3.85 -25.47
N GLU A 406 -2.16 -4.01 -24.15
CA GLU A 406 -1.68 -3.07 -23.15
C GLU A 406 -0.15 -3.02 -23.07
N THR A 407 0.55 -4.06 -23.55
CA THR A 407 2.01 -4.09 -23.60
C THR A 407 2.59 -3.00 -24.48
N VAL A 408 2.03 -2.76 -25.68
CA VAL A 408 2.51 -1.67 -26.55
C VAL A 408 2.25 -0.33 -25.89
N LEU A 409 1.02 -0.15 -25.39
CA LEU A 409 0.61 1.09 -24.73
C LEU A 409 1.52 1.42 -23.55
N LYS A 410 1.78 0.46 -22.65
CA LYS A 410 2.58 0.69 -21.44
C LYS A 410 4.04 1.05 -21.76
N TYR A 411 4.70 0.45 -22.76
CA TYR A 411 6.07 0.87 -23.09
C TYR A 411 6.10 2.24 -23.74
N CYS A 412 5.18 2.51 -24.67
CA CYS A 412 5.10 3.80 -25.34
C CYS A 412 4.85 4.94 -24.35
N THR A 413 3.83 4.83 -23.50
CA THR A 413 3.51 5.88 -22.52
C THR A 413 4.58 6.00 -21.45
N PHE A 414 5.19 4.89 -21.01
CA PHE A 414 6.30 4.92 -20.06
C PHE A 414 7.54 5.62 -20.62
N LEU A 415 7.95 5.29 -21.85
CA LEU A 415 9.12 5.90 -22.48
C LEU A 415 8.89 7.39 -22.72
N LEU A 416 7.71 7.76 -23.27
CA LEU A 416 7.34 9.15 -23.48
C LEU A 416 7.35 9.95 -22.17
N TYR A 417 6.74 9.42 -21.11
CA TYR A 417 6.72 10.08 -19.81
C TYR A 417 8.12 10.17 -19.18
N THR A 418 8.96 9.15 -19.35
CA THR A 418 10.34 9.14 -18.85
C THR A 418 11.20 10.20 -19.53
N ILE A 419 11.15 10.26 -20.87
CA ILE A 419 11.86 11.28 -21.66
C ILE A 419 11.34 12.67 -21.27
N PHE A 420 10.02 12.84 -21.22
CA PHE A 420 9.39 14.09 -20.83
C PHE A 420 9.84 14.53 -19.43
N THR A 421 9.87 13.62 -18.46
CA THR A 421 10.31 13.90 -17.09
C THR A 421 11.78 14.33 -17.07
N TYR A 422 12.67 13.62 -17.77
CA TYR A 422 14.10 13.94 -17.82
C TYR A 422 14.34 15.34 -18.41
N LEU A 423 13.77 15.61 -19.58
CA LEU A 423 13.90 16.90 -20.26
C LEU A 423 13.32 18.04 -19.42
N THR A 424 12.18 17.80 -18.78
CA THR A 424 11.55 18.80 -17.91
C THR A 424 12.42 19.10 -16.69
N MET A 425 13.03 18.09 -16.06
CA MET A 425 13.91 18.30 -14.91
C MET A 425 15.19 19.05 -15.27
N ILE A 426 15.78 18.80 -16.44
CA ILE A 426 16.92 19.58 -16.95
C ILE A 426 16.50 21.03 -17.18
N HIS A 427 15.41 21.24 -17.91
CA HIS A 427 14.99 22.59 -18.31
C HIS A 427 14.55 23.44 -17.11
N VAL A 428 13.83 22.84 -16.16
CA VAL A 428 13.41 23.54 -14.93
C VAL A 428 14.60 23.94 -14.05
N HIS A 429 15.64 23.11 -13.99
CA HIS A 429 16.80 23.32 -13.12
C HIS A 429 18.07 23.69 -13.89
N GLU A 430 17.94 24.22 -15.11
CA GLU A 430 19.06 24.55 -15.99
C GLU A 430 20.04 25.54 -15.34
N SER A 431 19.50 26.51 -14.59
CA SER A 431 20.29 27.50 -13.84
C SER A 431 20.72 27.03 -12.46
N SER A 432 20.39 25.80 -12.06
CA SER A 432 20.76 25.24 -10.76
C SER A 432 22.13 24.57 -10.82
N SER A 433 22.88 24.63 -9.73
CA SER A 433 24.07 23.79 -9.53
C SER A 433 23.75 22.29 -9.43
N HIS A 434 22.48 21.93 -9.27
CA HIS A 434 22.01 20.56 -9.06
C HIS A 434 21.27 20.02 -10.28
N LEU A 435 21.96 19.98 -11.41
CA LEU A 435 21.42 19.30 -12.59
C LEU A 435 21.26 17.79 -12.33
N PRO A 436 20.17 17.17 -12.80
CA PRO A 436 19.90 15.75 -12.58
C PRO A 436 20.75 14.86 -13.50
N PHE A 437 22.04 15.15 -13.64
CA PHE A 437 22.93 14.33 -14.44
C PHE A 437 23.15 12.98 -13.78
N MET A 438 23.03 11.94 -14.62
CA MET A 438 23.18 10.56 -14.20
C MET A 438 24.66 10.20 -14.21
N SER A 439 25.13 9.58 -13.14
CA SER A 439 26.42 8.90 -13.11
C SER A 439 26.43 7.69 -14.06
N LEU A 440 27.62 7.21 -14.39
CA LEU A 440 27.78 5.98 -15.17
C LEU A 440 27.07 4.80 -14.50
N PHE A 441 27.17 4.69 -13.17
CA PHE A 441 26.51 3.64 -12.41
C PHE A 441 24.99 3.70 -12.56
N GLU A 442 24.39 4.87 -12.35
CA GLU A 442 22.94 5.05 -12.47
C GLU A 442 22.47 4.83 -13.92
N THR A 443 23.26 5.23 -14.92
CA THR A 443 22.97 5.00 -16.35
C THR A 443 22.98 3.50 -16.69
N CYS A 444 24.02 2.77 -16.28
CA CYS A 444 24.07 1.32 -16.42
C CYS A 444 22.90 0.64 -15.69
N TYR A 445 22.50 1.20 -14.54
CA TYR A 445 21.35 0.70 -13.78
C TYR A 445 20.02 0.96 -14.49
N LEU A 446 19.86 2.06 -15.21
CA LEU A 446 18.69 2.27 -16.08
C LEU A 446 18.69 1.30 -17.25
N MET A 447 19.82 1.12 -17.93
CA MET A 447 19.93 0.21 -19.09
C MET A 447 19.57 -1.24 -18.76
N GLY A 448 19.82 -1.70 -17.53
CA GLY A 448 19.44 -3.04 -17.15
C GLY A 448 17.93 -3.27 -16.97
N ILE A 449 17.07 -2.25 -17.08
CA ILE A 449 15.62 -2.44 -17.30
C ILE A 449 15.42 -3.27 -18.58
N CYS A 450 16.10 -2.93 -19.67
CA CYS A 450 16.02 -3.66 -20.93
C CYS A 450 16.45 -5.13 -20.77
N ILE A 451 17.48 -5.38 -19.95
CA ILE A 451 17.95 -6.74 -19.67
C ILE A 451 16.89 -7.55 -18.92
N VAL A 452 16.26 -6.97 -17.90
CA VAL A 452 15.19 -7.64 -17.15
C VAL A 452 13.98 -7.87 -18.05
N GLU A 453 13.58 -6.90 -18.85
CA GLU A 453 12.46 -7.05 -19.79
C GLU A 453 12.73 -8.15 -20.82
N CYS A 454 13.92 -8.20 -21.42
CA CYS A 454 14.32 -9.32 -22.28
C CYS A 454 14.22 -10.66 -21.53
N PHE A 455 14.67 -10.72 -20.27
CA PHE A 455 14.53 -11.91 -19.45
C PHE A 455 13.07 -12.28 -19.16
N LEU A 456 12.16 -11.32 -18.95
CA LEU A 456 10.74 -11.59 -18.73
C LEU A 456 10.09 -12.33 -19.91
N TYR A 457 10.44 -11.97 -21.15
CA TYR A 457 9.90 -12.62 -22.35
C TYR A 457 10.61 -13.93 -22.70
N VAL A 458 11.90 -14.03 -22.39
CA VAL A 458 12.72 -15.20 -22.73
C VAL A 458 12.60 -16.32 -21.70
N ALA A 459 12.47 -16.01 -20.41
CA ALA A 459 12.42 -17.01 -19.34
C ALA A 459 11.30 -18.06 -19.49
N PRO A 460 10.06 -17.71 -19.89
CA PRO A 460 9.00 -18.69 -20.10
C PRO A 460 9.28 -19.70 -21.22
N VAL A 461 10.17 -19.37 -22.18
CA VAL A 461 10.54 -20.25 -23.30
C VAL A 461 11.40 -21.43 -22.84
N PHE A 462 12.08 -21.30 -21.70
CA PHE A 462 12.98 -22.33 -21.18
C PHE A 462 12.25 -23.29 -20.21
N PRO A 463 12.17 -24.61 -20.47
CA PRO A 463 11.39 -25.57 -19.66
C PRO A 463 11.80 -25.68 -18.18
N LYS A 464 13.06 -25.36 -17.85
CA LYS A 464 13.52 -25.34 -16.45
C LYS A 464 13.05 -24.09 -15.70
N LEU A 465 12.89 -22.97 -16.40
CA LEU A 465 12.46 -21.68 -15.85
C LEU A 465 10.94 -21.53 -15.88
N SER A 466 10.23 -22.21 -16.80
CA SER A 466 8.77 -22.23 -16.85
C SER A 466 8.13 -22.82 -15.58
N ASN A 467 8.86 -23.67 -14.86
CA ASN A 467 8.44 -24.20 -13.56
C ASN A 467 8.52 -23.17 -12.41
N LEU A 468 9.07 -21.97 -12.67
CA LEU A 468 9.21 -20.86 -11.74
C LEU A 468 8.41 -19.65 -12.24
N SER A 469 7.08 -19.81 -12.35
CA SER A 469 6.19 -18.83 -12.99
C SER A 469 6.30 -17.39 -12.46
N TYR A 470 6.75 -17.20 -11.22
CA TYR A 470 6.88 -15.89 -10.57
C TYR A 470 8.34 -15.40 -10.42
N LEU A 471 9.34 -16.19 -10.83
CA LEU A 471 10.74 -15.76 -10.83
C LEU A 471 10.98 -14.47 -11.65
N PRO A 472 10.40 -14.30 -12.85
CA PRO A 472 10.57 -13.07 -13.62
C PRO A 472 10.09 -11.83 -12.87
N LEU A 473 8.91 -11.91 -12.24
CA LEU A 473 8.34 -10.84 -11.42
C LEU A 473 9.18 -10.53 -10.18
N MET A 474 9.72 -11.57 -9.54
CA MET A 474 10.65 -11.40 -8.41
C MET A 474 11.92 -10.65 -8.85
N VAL A 475 12.54 -11.00 -9.98
CA VAL A 475 13.74 -10.31 -10.50
C VAL A 475 13.46 -8.83 -10.78
N GLN A 476 12.30 -8.53 -11.37
CA GLN A 476 11.85 -7.16 -11.59
C GLN A 476 11.71 -6.38 -10.27
N SER A 477 11.04 -6.98 -9.28
CA SER A 477 10.85 -6.37 -7.95
C SER A 477 12.18 -6.06 -7.25
N LEU A 478 13.11 -7.02 -7.25
CA LEU A 478 14.41 -6.87 -6.59
C LEU A 478 15.26 -5.76 -7.22
N ARG A 479 15.21 -5.63 -8.55
CA ARG A 479 15.87 -4.53 -9.24
C ARG A 479 15.26 -3.19 -8.84
N VAL A 480 13.94 -3.05 -8.93
CA VAL A 480 13.30 -1.80 -8.54
C VAL A 480 13.64 -1.44 -7.09
N ASN A 481 13.61 -2.43 -6.20
CA ASN A 481 13.87 -2.20 -4.79
C ASN A 481 15.28 -1.66 -4.50
N GLY A 482 16.30 -2.10 -5.24
CA GLY A 482 17.67 -1.58 -5.10
C GLY A 482 17.75 -0.06 -5.24
N VAL A 483 17.04 0.52 -6.21
CA VAL A 483 16.99 1.97 -6.41
C VAL A 483 16.14 2.65 -5.37
N ILE A 484 14.97 2.10 -5.05
CA ILE A 484 14.07 2.73 -4.06
C ILE A 484 14.76 2.93 -2.71
N ASN A 485 15.56 1.96 -2.24
CA ASN A 485 16.30 2.13 -0.98
C ASN A 485 17.46 3.15 -1.10
N ILE A 486 18.14 3.19 -2.25
CA ILE A 486 19.20 4.17 -2.48
C ILE A 486 18.61 5.58 -2.48
N GLU A 487 17.52 5.79 -3.21
CA GLU A 487 16.86 7.09 -3.32
C GLU A 487 16.24 7.57 -2.01
N GLU A 488 15.66 6.67 -1.21
CA GLU A 488 15.20 7.00 0.14
C GLU A 488 16.36 7.46 1.03
N ARG A 489 17.50 6.78 0.95
CA ARG A 489 18.70 7.17 1.68
C ARG A 489 19.28 8.49 1.18
N GLN A 490 19.26 8.75 -0.12
CA GLN A 490 19.68 10.05 -0.68
C GLN A 490 18.75 11.18 -0.22
N LEU A 491 17.44 10.94 -0.19
CA LEU A 491 16.46 11.89 0.35
C LEU A 491 16.80 12.24 1.81
N PHE A 492 17.07 11.22 2.62
CA PHE A 492 17.50 11.39 4.00
C PHE A 492 18.83 12.14 4.11
N LEU A 493 19.82 11.84 3.27
CA LEU A 493 21.11 12.52 3.28
C LEU A 493 20.98 14.01 2.94
N ILE A 494 20.18 14.35 1.92
CA ILE A 494 19.91 15.76 1.57
C ILE A 494 19.23 16.47 2.74
N ASP A 495 18.24 15.84 3.37
CA ASP A 495 17.52 16.44 4.50
C ASP A 495 18.41 16.58 5.74
N SER A 496 19.22 15.57 6.04
CA SER A 496 20.18 15.60 7.16
C SER A 496 21.33 16.58 6.91
N SER A 497 21.74 16.84 5.67
CA SER A 497 22.79 17.82 5.36
C SER A 497 22.36 19.27 5.66
N GLU A 498 21.05 19.54 5.72
CA GLU A 498 20.51 20.81 6.22
C GLU A 498 20.52 20.90 7.75
N CYS A 499 20.63 19.75 8.44
CA CYS A 499 20.70 19.67 9.90
C CYS A 499 22.16 19.53 10.32
N SER A 500 22.67 20.40 11.20
CA SER A 500 24.05 20.36 11.70
C SER A 500 24.32 19.22 12.70
N PHE A 501 23.74 18.03 12.46
CA PHE A 501 23.87 16.83 13.29
C PHE A 501 24.36 15.62 12.46
N ASN A 502 25.24 14.81 13.04
CA ASN A 502 25.64 13.51 12.49
C ASN A 502 24.51 12.47 12.74
N VAL A 503 23.46 12.51 11.92
CA VAL A 503 22.26 11.64 12.06
C VAL A 503 22.45 10.25 11.39
N SER A 504 23.56 10.02 10.69
CA SER A 504 23.87 8.74 10.04
C SER A 504 23.91 7.54 11.00
N GLU A 505 24.10 7.78 12.29
CA GLU A 505 24.08 6.75 13.32
C GLU A 505 22.68 6.24 13.64
N ILE A 506 21.60 7.02 13.43
CA ILE A 506 20.23 6.65 13.86
C ILE A 506 19.62 5.57 12.97
N SER A 507 19.81 5.64 11.65
CA SER A 507 19.38 4.58 10.72
C SER A 507 20.17 3.27 10.93
N LEU A 508 21.46 3.38 11.26
CA LEU A 508 22.29 2.25 11.68
C LEU A 508 21.86 1.71 13.04
N LEU A 509 21.38 2.57 13.95
CA LEU A 509 20.79 2.18 15.23
C LEU A 509 19.47 1.43 15.05
N ALA A 510 18.61 1.85 14.13
CA ALA A 510 17.37 1.14 13.83
C ALA A 510 17.64 -0.25 13.22
N LEU A 511 18.60 -0.34 12.30
CA LEU A 511 19.05 -1.61 11.73
C LEU A 511 19.70 -2.50 12.79
N SER A 512 20.54 -1.94 13.65
CA SER A 512 21.24 -2.69 14.71
C SER A 512 20.33 -3.05 15.89
N LEU A 513 19.30 -2.27 16.21
CA LEU A 513 18.26 -2.60 17.19
C LEU A 513 17.33 -3.70 16.67
N ALA A 514 16.98 -3.66 15.38
CA ALA A 514 16.28 -4.77 14.72
C ALA A 514 17.14 -6.04 14.77
N LEU A 515 18.44 -5.95 14.47
CA LEU A 515 19.39 -7.06 14.58
C LEU A 515 19.65 -7.53 16.03
N LEU A 516 19.63 -6.63 17.01
CA LEU A 516 19.75 -6.94 18.44
C LEU A 516 18.51 -7.68 18.96
N SER A 517 17.31 -7.31 18.49
CA SER A 517 16.08 -8.06 18.80
C SER A 517 16.13 -9.49 18.24
N ILE A 518 16.77 -9.69 17.08
CA ILE A 518 17.06 -10.99 16.47
C ILE A 518 18.10 -11.77 17.28
N HIS A 519 19.14 -11.08 17.79
CA HIS A 519 20.15 -11.69 18.64
C HIS A 519 19.59 -12.14 20.00
N PHE A 520 18.72 -11.35 20.65
CA PHE A 520 18.11 -11.71 21.92
C PHE A 520 17.12 -12.89 21.79
N ARG A 521 16.34 -12.97 20.71
CA ARG A 521 15.45 -14.12 20.44
C ARG A 521 16.18 -15.40 20.08
N THR A 522 17.25 -15.34 19.29
CA THR A 522 18.08 -16.51 18.97
C THR A 522 18.83 -17.03 20.21
N LYS A 523 19.22 -16.14 21.13
CA LYS A 523 19.80 -16.51 22.43
C LYS A 523 18.76 -17.15 23.37
N CYS A 524 17.50 -16.69 23.35
CA CYS A 524 16.39 -17.33 24.05
C CYS A 524 16.06 -18.72 23.49
N GLN A 525 15.94 -18.89 22.17
CA GLN A 525 15.71 -20.21 21.56
C GLN A 525 16.88 -21.18 21.77
N ARG A 526 18.13 -20.69 21.78
CA ARG A 526 19.30 -21.51 22.15
C ARG A 526 19.30 -21.88 23.64
N ARG A 527 18.79 -21.02 24.53
CA ARG A 527 18.61 -21.34 25.96
C ARG A 527 17.48 -22.35 26.20
N GLU A 528 16.37 -22.27 25.47
CA GLU A 528 15.31 -23.30 25.51
C GLU A 528 15.81 -24.65 24.97
N LYS A 529 16.56 -24.67 23.86
CA LYS A 529 17.17 -25.90 23.35
C LYS A 529 18.25 -26.46 24.26
N ARG A 530 19.04 -25.62 24.96
CA ARG A 530 20.00 -26.07 25.98
C ARG A 530 19.32 -26.53 27.27
N GLY A 531 18.22 -25.90 27.68
CA GLY A 531 17.39 -26.33 28.81
C GLY A 531 16.70 -27.66 28.56
N ALA A 532 16.22 -27.88 27.32
CA ALA A 532 15.67 -29.15 26.87
C ALA A 532 16.76 -30.24 26.72
N ALA A 533 17.95 -29.89 26.23
CA ALA A 533 19.09 -30.82 26.13
C ALA A 533 19.68 -31.18 27.50
N CYS A 534 19.74 -30.25 28.47
CA CYS A 534 20.16 -30.55 29.84
C CYS A 534 19.19 -31.48 30.58
N LYS A 535 17.88 -31.34 30.34
CA LYS A 535 16.88 -32.30 30.85
C LYS A 535 16.99 -33.70 30.22
N HIS A 536 17.62 -33.81 29.05
CA HIS A 536 17.84 -35.08 28.36
C HIS A 536 19.18 -35.74 28.71
N LEU A 537 20.16 -34.96 29.20
CA LEU A 537 21.50 -35.42 29.58
C LEU A 537 21.65 -35.79 31.06
N TYR A 538 20.82 -35.21 31.94
CA TYR A 538 20.71 -35.63 33.33
C TYR A 538 19.34 -36.27 33.52
N GLY A 539 19.27 -37.59 33.43
CA GLY A 539 18.04 -38.37 33.58
C GLY A 539 17.40 -38.15 34.96
N PHE A 540 16.49 -37.18 35.04
CA PHE A 540 15.52 -37.04 36.13
C PHE A 540 14.15 -37.40 35.56
N GLN A 541 13.68 -38.61 35.88
CA GLN A 541 12.28 -38.99 35.78
C GLN A 541 11.52 -38.29 36.91
N ASP A 542 10.86 -37.18 36.62
CA ASP A 542 9.88 -36.60 37.55
C ASP A 542 8.59 -37.43 37.51
N ARG A 543 8.26 -38.02 38.67
CA ARG A 543 7.01 -38.73 38.97
C ARG A 543 5.80 -37.80 38.80
N PRO A 544 4.64 -38.29 38.34
CA PRO A 544 3.42 -37.50 38.35
C PRO A 544 2.93 -37.32 39.81
N SER A 545 2.80 -36.07 40.24
CA SER A 545 2.16 -35.71 41.50
C SER A 545 0.65 -35.94 41.41
N SER A 546 0.19 -36.81 42.30
CA SER A 546 -1.21 -37.11 42.61
C SER A 546 -1.88 -35.90 43.29
N ALA A 547 -2.73 -35.15 42.58
CA ALA A 547 -3.66 -34.20 43.23
C ALA A 547 -4.89 -33.75 42.40
N GLY A 548 -5.08 -34.18 41.16
CA GLY A 548 -6.17 -33.64 40.30
C GLY A 548 -7.29 -34.61 39.90
N GLU A 549 -7.12 -35.92 40.14
CA GLU A 549 -7.97 -36.95 39.51
C GLU A 549 -8.94 -37.64 40.49
N LEU A 550 -9.12 -37.07 41.69
CA LEU A 550 -9.96 -37.64 42.75
C LEU A 550 -11.37 -37.03 42.84
N GLU A 551 -11.71 -36.04 42.02
CA GLU A 551 -13.00 -35.33 42.13
C GLU A 551 -14.00 -35.64 40.99
N ARG A 552 -13.57 -36.34 39.93
CA ARG A 552 -14.47 -36.70 38.80
C ARG A 552 -15.14 -38.07 38.91
N ASN A 553 -14.65 -38.98 39.75
CA ASN A 553 -15.16 -40.35 39.84
C ASN A 553 -16.16 -40.61 40.99
N ARG A 554 -16.55 -39.57 41.75
CA ARG A 554 -17.47 -39.72 42.91
C ARG A 554 -18.97 -39.46 42.64
N ARG A 555 -19.40 -39.21 41.40
CA ARG A 555 -20.82 -38.90 41.08
C ARG A 555 -21.57 -39.84 40.12
N LYS A 556 -21.01 -41.01 39.74
CA LYS A 556 -21.70 -41.93 38.80
C LYS A 556 -21.79 -43.41 39.23
N ARG A 557 -21.75 -43.70 40.53
CA ARG A 557 -22.06 -45.06 41.03
C ARG A 557 -22.84 -45.03 42.35
N SER A 558 -24.15 -44.86 42.25
CA SER A 558 -25.09 -45.48 43.19
C SER A 558 -26.41 -45.75 42.47
N ARG A 559 -26.74 -47.05 42.38
CA ARG A 559 -28.05 -47.70 42.16
C ARG A 559 -27.96 -48.88 41.17
N ARG A 560 -27.97 -50.07 41.75
CA ARG A 560 -28.44 -51.38 41.27
C ARG A 560 -29.04 -52.09 42.50
N PRO A 561 -29.76 -53.23 42.42
CA PRO A 561 -30.47 -53.91 41.31
C PRO A 561 -31.96 -54.22 41.69
N HIS A 562 -32.84 -54.85 40.88
CA HIS A 562 -33.03 -56.31 40.68
C HIS A 562 -34.21 -56.64 39.69
N PRO A 563 -34.55 -57.91 39.32
CA PRO A 563 -34.46 -58.42 37.93
C PRO A 563 -35.77 -59.03 37.32
N ALA A 564 -35.78 -59.43 36.02
CA ALA A 564 -36.32 -60.71 35.49
C ALA A 564 -36.44 -60.79 33.94
N GLY A 565 -36.16 -61.98 33.37
CA GLY A 565 -36.72 -62.57 32.13
C GLY A 565 -36.01 -62.25 30.79
N ARG A 566 -35.23 -63.12 30.13
CA ARG A 566 -35.45 -64.36 29.34
C ARG A 566 -35.83 -64.17 27.84
N TYR A 567 -35.23 -65.05 27.01
CA TYR A 567 -35.39 -65.36 25.55
C TYR A 567 -34.63 -64.43 24.56
N THR A 568 -33.59 -64.78 23.75
CA THR A 568 -33.14 -65.90 22.87
C THR A 568 -33.58 -65.82 21.39
N TYR A 569 -32.61 -66.10 20.50
CA TYR A 569 -32.63 -66.41 19.04
C TYR A 569 -32.83 -65.24 18.05
N ILE A 570 -32.33 -65.19 16.79
CA ILE A 570 -31.20 -65.71 15.97
C ILE A 570 -31.35 -65.06 14.55
N ASN A 571 -30.23 -64.73 13.89
CA ASN A 571 -29.91 -64.66 12.43
C ASN A 571 -30.81 -64.08 11.29
N LYS A 572 -30.06 -63.39 10.39
CA LYS A 572 -29.95 -63.50 8.91
C LYS A 572 -30.85 -62.70 7.93
N LEU A 573 -30.15 -61.84 7.17
CA LEU A 573 -30.01 -61.74 5.69
C LEU A 573 -31.18 -61.30 4.77
N GLU A 574 -30.77 -60.36 3.90
CA GLU A 574 -31.01 -60.25 2.43
C GLU A 574 -32.07 -59.30 1.81
N LYS A 575 -31.52 -58.35 1.01
CA LYS A 575 -31.85 -57.92 -0.37
C LYS A 575 -33.30 -57.54 -0.75
N LYS A 576 -33.46 -56.31 -1.31
CA LYS A 576 -33.50 -56.07 -2.78
C LYS A 576 -33.64 -54.59 -3.15
N LYS A 577 -32.92 -54.20 -4.22
CA LYS A 577 -33.05 -52.99 -5.06
C LYS A 577 -33.90 -53.32 -6.31
N SER A 578 -34.67 -52.33 -6.80
CA SER A 578 -35.00 -51.99 -8.22
C SER A 578 -36.23 -51.07 -8.19
N GLN A 579 -36.38 -49.96 -8.93
CA GLN A 579 -36.23 -49.64 -10.36
C GLN A 579 -36.01 -48.10 -10.49
N SER A 580 -35.44 -47.48 -11.53
CA SER A 580 -34.79 -47.88 -12.79
C SER A 580 -33.82 -46.76 -13.17
#